data_AF-A0A2S8IS12-F1
#
_entry.id   AF-A0A2S8IS12-F1
#
_cell.length_a   1.000
_cell.length_b   1.000
_cell.length_c   1.000
_cell.angle_alpha   90.00
_cell.angle_beta   90.00
_cell.angle_gamma   90.00
#
_symmetry.space_group_name_H-M   'P 1'
#
loop_
_entity.id
_entity.type
_entity.pdbx_description
1 polymer ?
#
loop_
_entity_poly.entity_id
_entity_poly.type
_entity_poly.pdbx_seq_one_letter_code
_entity_poly.pdbx_strand_id
1 'polypeptide(L)'
;MGKIDAALNFPNPSRTYDMSRHCVCFWGYDNAREITFLVDDAMLAKLNSDMDSSEPALLAAFDRNRDRILGLARDLYKGGPQNRYMIS
;
A
#
# COMPACT_ATOMS: atom_id res chain seq x y z
N MET A 1 17.37 15.63 18.58
CA MET A 1 16.93 14.29 18.15
C MET A 1 16.14 14.47 16.85
N GLY A 2 16.84 14.55 15.71
CA GLY A 2 16.17 14.72 14.42
C GLY A 2 15.46 13.43 14.09
N LYS A 3 14.13 13.47 14.02
CA LYS A 3 13.34 12.41 13.39
C LYS A 3 13.92 12.28 11.99
N ILE A 4 14.73 11.25 11.76
CA ILE A 4 15.17 10.87 10.42
C ILE A 4 13.86 10.67 9.68
N ASP A 5 13.49 11.64 8.86
CA ASP A 5 12.38 11.51 7.93
C ASP A 5 12.72 10.27 7.12
N ALA A 6 12.12 9.15 7.49
CA ALA A 6 12.07 7.96 6.68
C ALA A 6 11.56 8.43 5.33
N ALA A 7 12.48 8.59 4.37
CA ALA A 7 12.20 9.17 3.06
C ALA A 7 11.56 8.07 2.21
N LEU A 8 10.44 7.53 2.70
CA LEU A 8 9.66 6.54 2.00
C LEU A 8 9.01 7.22 0.81
N ASN A 9 9.55 6.90 -0.36
CA ASN A 9 9.11 7.43 -1.64
C ASN A 9 8.35 6.37 -2.42
N PHE A 10 7.39 6.80 -3.23
CA PHE A 10 6.61 5.92 -4.10
C PHE A 10 6.75 6.35 -5.57
N PRO A 11 7.97 6.29 -6.14
CA PRO A 11 8.25 6.76 -7.50
C PRO A 11 7.55 5.90 -8.55
N ASN A 12 7.18 4.67 -8.21
CA ASN A 12 6.52 3.74 -9.12
C ASN A 12 5.02 3.64 -8.77
N PRO A 13 4.10 3.88 -9.71
CA PRO A 13 2.67 3.64 -9.53
C PRO A 13 2.28 2.16 -9.71
N SER A 14 3.24 1.26 -9.91
CA SER A 14 2.97 -0.17 -10.07
C SER A 14 2.22 -0.76 -8.89
N ARG A 15 1.24 -1.61 -9.21
CA ARG A 15 0.48 -2.43 -8.27
C ARG A 15 0.21 -3.79 -8.89
N THR A 16 0.13 -4.82 -8.06
CA THR A 16 -0.20 -6.19 -8.46
C THR A 16 -1.24 -6.75 -7.53
N TYR A 17 -2.22 -7.47 -8.06
CA TYR A 17 -3.17 -8.21 -7.24
C TYR A 17 -2.61 -9.60 -6.88
N ASP A 18 -2.55 -9.91 -5.58
CA ASP A 18 -2.24 -11.23 -5.08
C ASP A 18 -3.56 -11.99 -4.87
N MET A 19 -3.89 -12.85 -5.84
CA MET A 19 -5.11 -13.65 -5.84
C MET A 19 -5.16 -14.66 -4.69
N SER A 20 -4.02 -15.08 -4.14
CA SER A 20 -3.98 -16.04 -3.02
C SER A 20 -4.35 -15.39 -1.69
N ARG A 21 -4.14 -14.08 -1.57
CA ARG A 21 -4.37 -13.30 -0.34
C ARG A 21 -5.48 -12.28 -0.48
N HIS A 22 -6.10 -12.17 -1.66
CA HIS A 22 -7.09 -11.14 -1.99
C HIS A 22 -6.60 -9.72 -1.67
N CYS A 23 -5.31 -9.45 -1.92
CA CYS A 23 -4.68 -8.18 -1.57
C CYS A 23 -4.10 -7.47 -2.79
N VAL A 24 -4.07 -6.14 -2.76
CA VAL A 24 -3.29 -5.34 -3.73
C VAL A 24 -1.92 -5.02 -3.12
N CYS A 25 -0.87 -5.44 -3.81
CA CYS A 25 0.52 -5.19 -3.46
C CYS A 25 1.04 -3.96 -4.20
N PHE A 26 1.79 -3.11 -3.49
CA PHE A 26 2.55 -2.01 -4.05
C PHE A 26 3.86 -1.82 -3.28
N TRP A 27 4.75 -0.99 -3.81
CA TRP A 27 6.11 -0.84 -3.28
C TRP A 27 6.46 0.61 -3.02
N GLY A 28 7.07 0.85 -1.86
CA GLY A 28 7.75 2.10 -1.53
C GLY A 28 9.25 1.85 -1.37
N TYR A 29 10.03 2.91 -1.45
CA TYR A 29 11.49 2.85 -1.34
C TYR A 29 11.97 3.80 -0.26
N ASP A 30 12.67 3.26 0.73
CA ASP A 30 13.50 4.05 1.64
C ASP A 30 14.96 3.94 1.17
N ASN A 31 15.46 5.00 0.54
CA ASN A 31 16.73 4.97 -0.19
C ASN A 31 16.76 3.83 -1.24
N ALA A 32 17.73 2.91 -1.14
CA ALA A 32 17.85 1.75 -2.04
C ALA A 32 16.99 0.55 -1.59
N ARG A 33 16.25 0.67 -0.49
CA ARG A 33 15.53 -0.44 0.12
C ARG A 33 14.08 -0.44 -0.31
N GLU A 34 13.68 -1.50 -0.99
CA GLU A 34 12.28 -1.76 -1.32
C GLU A 34 11.49 -2.23 -0.09
N ILE A 35 10.32 -1.64 0.10
CA ILE A 35 9.35 -1.94 1.14
C ILE A 35 8.04 -2.33 0.46
N THR A 36 7.60 -3.56 0.66
CA THR A 36 6.34 -4.10 0.17
C THR A 36 5.18 -3.71 1.09
N PHE A 37 4.13 -3.16 0.52
CA PHE A 37 2.87 -2.90 1.22
C PHE A 37 1.76 -3.73 0.59
N LEU A 38 0.97 -4.38 1.42
CA LEU A 38 -0.21 -5.16 1.02
C LEU A 38 -1.46 -4.45 1.54
N VAL A 39 -2.41 -4.19 0.66
CA VAL A 39 -3.73 -3.65 1.02
C VAL A 39 -4.74 -4.76 0.90
N ASP A 40 -5.38 -5.07 2.01
CA ASP A 40 -6.42 -6.10 2.08
C ASP A 40 -7.72 -5.63 1.40
N ASP A 41 -8.51 -6.57 0.85
CA ASP A 41 -9.78 -6.23 0.20
C ASP A 41 -10.76 -5.55 1.17
N ALA A 42 -10.73 -5.88 2.47
CA ALA A 42 -11.57 -5.23 3.45
C ALA A 42 -11.22 -3.74 3.60
N MET A 43 -9.95 -3.38 3.49
CA MET A 43 -9.54 -1.98 3.52
C MET A 43 -9.95 -1.25 2.23
N LEU A 44 -9.84 -1.90 1.08
CA LEU A 44 -10.31 -1.34 -0.19
C LEU A 44 -11.84 -1.15 -0.19
N ALA A 45 -12.59 -2.10 0.37
CA ALA A 45 -14.04 -2.01 0.54
C ALA A 45 -14.46 -0.90 1.52
N LYS A 46 -13.69 -0.67 2.59
CA LYS A 46 -13.91 0.50 3.48
C LYS A 46 -13.68 1.83 2.77
N LEU A 47 -12.69 1.89 1.88
CA LEU A 47 -12.37 3.08 1.09
C LEU A 47 -13.36 3.32 -0.04
N ASN A 48 -13.99 2.25 -0.54
CA ASN A 48 -14.98 2.33 -1.61
C ASN A 48 -16.08 1.29 -1.38
N SER A 49 -17.18 1.73 -0.74
CA SER A 49 -18.26 0.84 -0.29
C SER A 49 -19.11 0.23 -1.41
N ASP A 50 -18.96 0.68 -2.66
CA ASP A 50 -19.73 0.22 -3.83
C ASP A 50 -18.84 -0.55 -4.82
N MET A 51 -18.01 -1.46 -4.31
CA MET A 51 -17.06 -2.20 -5.14
C MET A 51 -17.30 -3.69 -5.15
N ASP A 52 -17.29 -4.25 -6.35
CA ASP A 52 -17.21 -5.69 -6.57
C ASP A 52 -15.87 -6.23 -6.05
N SER A 53 -15.87 -7.44 -5.48
CA SER A 53 -14.66 -8.16 -5.05
C SER A 53 -13.82 -8.73 -6.19
N SER A 54 -13.99 -8.22 -7.41
CA SER A 54 -13.26 -8.66 -8.60
C SER A 54 -11.87 -8.02 -8.62
N GLU A 55 -10.86 -8.70 -9.17
CA GLU A 55 -9.50 -8.17 -9.30
C GLU A 55 -9.45 -6.78 -9.97
N PRO A 56 -10.09 -6.55 -11.14
CA PRO A 56 -10.04 -5.24 -11.79
C PRO A 56 -10.69 -4.13 -10.95
N ALA A 57 -11.73 -4.50 -10.18
CA ALA A 57 -12.37 -3.58 -9.26
C ALA A 57 -11.38 -3.24 -8.13
N LEU A 58 -10.79 -4.21 -7.44
CA LEU A 58 -9.83 -3.95 -6.36
C LEU A 58 -8.63 -3.09 -6.82
N LEU A 59 -8.11 -3.33 -8.02
CA LEU A 59 -7.06 -2.48 -8.62
C LEU A 59 -7.56 -1.05 -8.88
N ALA A 60 -8.76 -0.90 -9.44
CA ALA A 60 -9.37 0.42 -9.65
C ALA A 60 -9.74 1.13 -8.33
N ALA A 61 -10.02 0.38 -7.26
CA ALA A 61 -10.25 0.89 -5.90
C ALA A 61 -8.98 1.52 -5.36
N PHE A 62 -7.88 0.79 -5.50
CA PHE A 62 -6.55 1.19 -5.10
C PHE A 62 -6.15 2.46 -5.86
N ASP A 63 -6.31 2.48 -7.18
CA ASP A 63 -5.94 3.62 -8.01
C ASP A 63 -6.71 4.89 -7.63
N ARG A 64 -8.01 4.77 -7.36
CA ARG A 64 -8.85 5.90 -6.92
C ARG A 64 -8.47 6.43 -5.53
N ASN A 65 -8.00 5.56 -4.65
CA ASN A 65 -7.67 5.89 -3.26
C ASN A 65 -6.15 5.95 -3.02
N ARG A 66 -5.34 6.00 -4.09
CA ARG A 66 -3.89 5.80 -4.03
C ARG A 66 -3.24 6.75 -3.04
N ASP A 67 -3.56 8.04 -3.10
CA ASP A 67 -2.96 9.05 -2.21
C ASP A 67 -3.24 8.77 -0.73
N ARG A 68 -4.45 8.30 -0.41
CA ARG A 68 -4.84 7.94 0.95
C ARG A 68 -4.10 6.68 1.42
N ILE A 69 -3.97 5.68 0.55
CA ILE A 69 -3.22 4.45 0.83
C ILE A 69 -1.73 4.74 1.02
N LEU A 70 -1.14 5.62 0.20
CA LEU A 70 0.24 6.06 0.37
C LEU A 70 0.45 6.79 1.70
N GLY A 71 -0.51 7.62 2.12
CA GLY A 71 -0.50 8.24 3.44
C GLY A 71 -0.47 7.21 4.57
N LEU A 72 -1.36 6.22 4.51
CA LEU A 72 -1.39 5.12 5.49
C LEU A 72 -0.08 4.32 5.52
N ALA A 73 0.51 4.05 4.36
CA ALA A 73 1.80 3.38 4.26
C ALA A 73 2.93 4.17 4.93
N ARG A 74 2.95 5.50 4.74
CA ARG A 74 3.92 6.40 5.42
C ARG A 74 3.71 6.42 6.92
N ASP A 75 2.46 6.42 7.38
CA ASP A 75 2.16 6.41 8.81
C ASP A 75 2.54 5.08 9.46
N LEU A 76 2.32 3.98 8.76
CA LEU A 76 2.66 2.62 9.21
C LEU A 76 4.18 2.38 9.21
N TYR A 77 4.90 2.96 8.26
CA TYR A 77 6.34 2.84 8.16
C TYR A 77 7.06 3.66 9.24
N LYS A 78 7.68 2.99 10.21
CA LYS A 78 8.47 3.63 11.28
C LYS A 78 9.99 3.49 11.08
N GLY A 79 10.44 2.98 9.93
CA GLY A 79 11.81 2.54 9.73
C GLY A 79 12.12 1.24 10.47
N GLY A 80 13.20 0.56 10.08
CA GLY A 80 13.66 -0.66 10.76
C GLY A 80 13.92 -1.84 9.82
N PRO A 81 14.14 -3.06 10.36
CA PRO A 81 14.50 -4.24 9.58
C PRO A 81 13.31 -4.88 8.84
N GLN A 82 12.09 -4.43 9.08
CA GLN A 82 10.91 -4.91 8.37
C GLN A 82 10.79 -4.27 6.98
N ASN A 83 10.55 -5.08 5.95
CA ASN A 83 10.37 -4.65 4.56
C ASN A 83 8.97 -4.98 4.03
N ARG A 84 8.07 -5.50 4.86
CA ARG A 84 6.73 -5.89 4.43
C ARG A 84 5.70 -5.46 5.45
N TYR A 85 4.66 -4.76 5.00
CA TYR A 85 3.61 -4.19 5.83
C TYR A 85 2.23 -4.50 5.26
N MET A 86 1.25 -4.68 6.14
CA MET A 86 -0.14 -4.94 5.77
C MET A 86 -1.03 -3.75 6.21
N ILE A 87 -1.89 -3.29 5.32
CA ILE A 87 -2.84 -2.20 5.50
C ILE A 87 -4.25 -2.82 5.48
N SER A 88 -4.95 -2.78 6.62
CA SER A 88 -6.24 -3.45 6.88
C SER A 88 -7.21 -2.54 7.64
#